data_AF-A0A257RSA3-F1
#
_entry.id   AF-A0A257RSA3-F1
#
_cell.length_a   1.000
_cell.length_b   1.000
_cell.length_c   1.000
_cell.angle_alpha   90.00
_cell.angle_beta   90.00
_cell.angle_gamma   90.00
#
_symmetry.space_group_name_H-M   'P 1'
#
loop_
_entity.id
_entity.type
_entity.pdbx_description
1 polymer ?
#
loop_
_entity_poly.entity_id
_entity_poly.type
_entity_poly.pdbx_seq_one_letter_code
_entity_poly.pdbx_strand_id
1 'polypeptide(L)' 'MTPLPTPQQLRYLVALAETGHFGRAASACAVSQSTLSAGIL' A
#
# COMPACT_ATOMS: atom_id res chain seq x y z
N MET A 1 -11.82 -14.66 -12.39
CA MET A 1 -10.37 -14.89 -12.24
C MET A 1 -9.81 -13.73 -11.45
N THR A 2 -9.15 -13.97 -10.32
CA THR A 2 -8.58 -12.90 -9.49
C THR A 2 -7.24 -12.49 -10.08
N PRO A 3 -7.06 -11.23 -10.52
CA PRO A 3 -5.78 -10.78 -11.07
C PRO A 3 -4.70 -10.85 -9.98
N LEU A 4 -3.47 -11.19 -10.36
CA LEU A 4 -2.33 -11.16 -9.45
C LEU A 4 -2.02 -9.71 -9.06
N PRO A 5 -1.66 -9.45 -7.79
CA PRO A 5 -1.27 -8.12 -7.37
C PRO A 5 0.01 -7.68 -8.08
N THR A 6 0.08 -6.40 -8.41
CA THR A 6 1.27 -5.80 -9.00
C THR A 6 2.38 -5.63 -7.95
N PRO A 7 3.66 -5.52 -8.35
CA PRO A 7 4.76 -5.23 -7.42
C PRO A 7 4.57 -3.95 -6.61
N GLN A 8 3.80 -2.98 -7.10
CA GLN A 8 3.46 -1.77 -6.37
C GLN A 8 2.47 -2.04 -5.23
N GLN A 9 1.44 -2.87 -5.47
CA GLN A 9 0.48 -3.27 -4.43
C GLN A 9 1.17 -4.11 -3.34
N LEU A 10 2.11 -4.97 -3.71
CA LEU A 10 2.93 -5.71 -2.74
C LEU A 10 3.78 -4.76 -1.88
N ARG A 11 4.40 -3.74 -2.47
CA ARG A 11 5.14 -2.71 -1.70
C ARG A 11 4.24 -1.98 -0.70
N TYR A 12 3.00 -1.66 -1.07
CA TYR A 12 2.04 -1.04 -0.15
C TYR A 12 1.69 -1.95 1.02
N LEU A 13 1.50 -3.25 0.78
CA LEU A 13 1.24 -4.22 1.82
C LEU A 13 2.43 -4.38 2.78
N VAL A 14 3.66 -4.42 2.27
CA VAL A 14 4.89 -4.47 3.09
C VAL A 14 5.01 -3.22 3.95
N ALA A 15 4.88 -2.02 3.37
CA ALA A 15 4.96 -0.77 4.12
C ALA A 15 3.86 -0.65 5.18
N LEU A 16 2.66 -1.16 4.92
CA LEU A 16 1.57 -1.20 5.89
C LEU A 16 1.88 -2.18 7.03
N ALA A 17 2.43 -3.35 6.72
CA ALA A 17 2.83 -4.35 7.72
C ALA A 17 3.95 -3.84 8.64
N GLU A 18 4.93 -3.11 8.10
CA GLU A 18 6.05 -2.54 8.87
C GLU A 18 5.61 -1.38 9.78
N THR A 19 4.70 -0.53 9.30
CA THR A 19 4.32 0.70 10.01
C THR A 19 3.09 0.55 10.89
N GLY A 20 2.21 -0.42 10.59
CA GLY A 20 0.90 -0.58 11.24
C GLY A 20 -0.06 0.60 11.05
N HIS A 21 0.24 1.54 10.15
CA HIS A 21 -0.51 2.79 10.03
C HIS A 21 -0.55 3.31 8.58
N PHE A 22 -1.74 3.39 7.98
CA PHE A 22 -1.94 3.79 6.58
C PHE A 22 -1.26 5.11 6.20
N GLY A 23 -1.40 6.16 7.02
CA GLY A 23 -0.72 7.43 6.77
C GLY A 23 0.80 7.32 6.71
N ARG A 24 1.42 6.58 7.65
CA ARG A 24 2.88 6.37 7.67
C ARG A 24 3.35 5.50 6.51
N ALA A 25 2.62 4.43 6.20
CA ALA A 25 2.88 3.59 5.04
C ALA A 25 2.83 4.39 3.73
N ALA A 26 1.86 5.30 3.61
CA ALA A 26 1.68 6.12 2.42
C ALA A 26 2.83 7.13 2.26
N SER A 27 3.26 7.77 3.35
CA SER A 27 4.45 8.61 3.36
C SER A 27 5.72 7.84 2.98
N ALA A 28 5.90 6.61 3.50
CA ALA A 28 7.03 5.75 3.14
C ALA A 28 7.02 5.35 1.65
N CYS A 29 5.84 5.27 1.04
CA CYS A 29 5.65 4.96 -0.37
C CYS A 29 5.54 6.20 -1.28
N ALA A 30 5.76 7.41 -0.76
CA ALA A 30 5.62 8.68 -1.49
C ALA A 30 4.27 8.85 -2.20
N VAL A 31 3.17 8.38 -1.59
CA VAL A 31 1.81 8.52 -2.10
C VAL A 31 0.87 9.09 -1.02
N SER A 32 -0.33 9.47 -1.43
CA SER A 32 -1.38 9.83 -0.47
C SER A 32 -1.94 8.60 0.24
N GLN A 33 -2.49 8.78 1.44
CA GLN A 33 -3.15 7.69 2.18
C GLN A 33 -4.31 7.08 1.37
N SER A 34 -5.07 7.89 0.65
CA SER A 34 -6.17 7.41 -0.20
C SER A 34 -5.66 6.59 -1.38
N THR A 35 -4.55 6.99 -2.01
CA THR A 35 -3.88 6.22 -3.07
C THR A 35 -3.41 4.86 -2.56
N LEU A 36 -2.75 4.81 -1.40
CA LEU A 36 -2.30 3.55 -0.81
C LEU A 36 -3.49 2.63 -0.49
N SER A 37 -4.56 3.19 0.10
CA SER A 37 -5.76 2.42 0.47
C SER A 37 -6.45 1.84 -0.77
N ALA A 38 -6.60 2.64 -1.83
CA ALA A 38 -7.18 2.19 -3.10
C ALA A 38 -6.31 1.17 -3.83
N GLY A 39 -5.01 1.13 -3.57
CA GLY A 39 -4.11 0.11 -4.12
C GLY A 39 -4.17 -1.24 -3.39
N ILE A 40 -4.66 -1.27 -2.14
CA ILE A 40 -4.80 -2.49 -1.33
C ILE A 40 -6.19 -3.12 -1.48
N LEU A 41 -7.24 -2.30 -1.63
CA LEU A 41 -8.61 -2.73 -1.95
C LEU A 41 -8.70 -3.35 -3.35
#